data_AF-A0A4Q4CW50-F1
#
_entry.id   AF-A0A4Q4CW50-F1
#
_cell.length_a   1.000
_cell.length_b   1.000
_cell.length_c   1.000
_cell.angle_alpha   90.00
_cell.angle_beta   90.00
_cell.angle_gamma   90.00
#
_symmetry.space_group_name_H-M   'P 1'
#
loop_
_entity.id
_entity.type
_entity.pdbx_description
1 polymer ?
#
loop_
_entity_poly.entity_id
_entity_poly.type
_entity_poly.pdbx_seq_one_letter_code
_entity_poly.pdbx_strand_id
1 'polypeptide(L)'
;MTPFQTLAPSPRLRAAVAFAGPALLVAVLLLLLITISTGSTIGAGFAVAMAVGLCLVLAAGFEGAAIALFALGIALSPLDRLRPVAALGIASLSDLILFAALGLLIPVLMGRPFPREPLYLAGASGLFIVGIVSSVLSDNPVGSLAFLMRLAIGALLLPVVFSWWRPRREVLIAFAASYVAGNILNLGFAFTVGVVDFGRRLGYSTHPNIMGLAAMLGFALCPFLWTVLP
;
A
#
# COMPACT_ATOMS: atom_id res chain seq x y z
N MET A 1 22.95 49.38 -22.22
CA MET A 1 22.34 48.12 -21.74
C MET A 1 21.52 48.44 -20.51
N THR A 2 20.21 48.67 -20.68
CA THR A 2 19.27 48.90 -19.59
C THR A 2 18.86 47.56 -18.97
N PRO A 3 18.89 47.41 -17.64
CA PRO A 3 18.55 46.15 -16.99
C PRO A 3 17.03 45.93 -17.12
N PHE A 4 16.63 44.75 -17.61
CA PHE A 4 15.24 44.32 -17.59
C PHE A 4 14.76 44.25 -16.13
N GLN A 5 13.98 45.24 -15.70
CA GLN A 5 13.17 45.13 -14.49
C GLN A 5 12.10 44.07 -14.75
N THR A 6 12.23 42.90 -14.13
CA THR A 6 11.17 41.90 -14.07
C THR A 6 9.99 42.51 -13.31
N LEU A 7 8.97 42.93 -14.05
CA LEU A 7 7.69 43.41 -13.50
C LEU A 7 7.10 42.32 -12.62
N ALA A 8 7.28 42.45 -11.32
CA ALA A 8 6.70 41.55 -10.34
C ALA A 8 5.17 41.58 -10.50
N PRO A 9 4.50 40.42 -10.66
CA PRO A 9 3.07 40.39 -10.93
C PRO A 9 2.30 41.07 -9.80
N SER A 10 1.30 41.88 -10.19
CA SER A 10 0.52 42.71 -9.28
C SER A 10 -0.14 41.86 -8.18
N PRO A 11 -0.33 42.40 -6.97
CA PRO A 11 -0.88 41.64 -5.83
C PRO A 11 -2.27 41.04 -6.11
N ARG A 12 -3.07 41.69 -6.97
CA ARG A 12 -4.37 41.17 -7.44
C ARG A 12 -4.22 39.96 -8.37
N LEU A 13 -3.20 39.96 -9.24
CA LEU A 13 -2.91 38.81 -10.11
C LEU A 13 -2.43 37.61 -9.29
N ARG A 14 -1.61 37.83 -8.26
CA ARG A 14 -1.18 36.76 -7.34
C ARG A 14 -2.36 36.17 -6.55
N ALA A 15 -3.26 37.01 -6.05
CA ALA A 15 -4.46 36.56 -5.35
C ALA A 15 -5.41 35.80 -6.28
N ALA A 16 -5.59 36.26 -7.52
CA ALA A 16 -6.42 35.59 -8.52
C ALA A 16 -5.82 34.24 -8.96
N VAL A 17 -4.49 34.16 -9.17
CA VAL A 17 -3.81 32.90 -9.51
C VAL A 17 -3.80 31.93 -8.33
N ALA A 18 -3.63 32.42 -7.10
CA ALA A 18 -3.70 31.59 -5.90
C ALA A 18 -5.12 31.03 -5.66
N PHE A 19 -6.16 31.76 -6.04
CA PHE A 19 -7.56 31.34 -5.90
C PHE A 19 -8.03 30.47 -7.07
N ALA A 20 -7.71 30.84 -8.31
CA ALA A 20 -8.18 30.16 -9.52
C ALA A 20 -7.28 28.99 -9.95
N GLY A 21 -5.99 29.02 -9.62
CA GLY A 21 -5.03 27.96 -9.97
C GLY A 21 -5.41 26.58 -9.44
N PRO A 22 -5.76 26.43 -8.15
CA PRO A 22 -6.22 25.15 -7.60
C PRO A 22 -7.54 24.68 -8.24
N ALA A 23 -8.50 25.58 -8.46
CA ALA A 23 -9.78 25.25 -9.08
C ALA A 23 -9.61 24.79 -10.54
N LEU A 24 -8.74 25.46 -11.29
CA LEU A 24 -8.39 25.09 -12.66
C LEU A 24 -7.68 23.73 -12.71
N LEU A 25 -6.74 23.48 -11.80
CA LEU A 25 -6.03 22.21 -11.70
C LEU A 25 -7.00 21.05 -11.41
N VAL A 26 -7.93 21.23 -10.46
CA VAL A 26 -8.96 20.23 -10.16
C VAL A 26 -9.88 20.01 -11.35
N ALA A 27 -10.32 21.06 -12.04
CA ALA A 27 -11.15 20.94 -13.23
C ALA A 27 -10.44 20.17 -14.36
N VAL A 28 -9.16 20.45 -14.61
CA VAL A 28 -8.34 19.73 -15.60
C VAL A 28 -8.15 18.26 -15.20
N LEU A 29 -7.88 17.98 -13.93
CA LEU A 29 -7.78 16.60 -13.41
C LEU A 29 -9.10 15.84 -13.59
N LEU A 30 -10.24 16.44 -13.26
CA LEU A 30 -11.55 15.82 -13.43
C LEU A 30 -11.87 15.55 -14.91
N LEU A 31 -11.59 16.50 -15.80
CA LEU A 31 -11.74 16.33 -17.26
C LEU A 31 -10.87 15.17 -17.78
N LEU A 32 -9.63 15.06 -17.31
CA LEU A 32 -8.72 13.98 -17.70
C LEU A 32 -9.23 12.62 -17.21
N LEU A 33 -9.73 12.55 -15.97
CA LEU A 33 -10.31 11.33 -15.38
C LEU A 33 -11.59 10.89 -16.10
N ILE A 34 -12.46 11.83 -16.47
CA ILE A 34 -13.67 11.54 -17.25
C ILE A 34 -13.27 10.94 -18.60
N THR A 35 -12.30 11.54 -19.29
CA THR A 35 -11.84 11.06 -20.61
C THR A 35 -11.26 9.65 -20.55
N ILE A 36 -10.46 9.37 -19.51
CA ILE A 36 -9.90 8.03 -19.26
C ILE A 36 -11.02 7.04 -18.91
N SER A 37 -12.05 7.46 -18.17
CA SER A 37 -13.15 6.59 -17.78
C SER A 37 -14.01 6.12 -18.96
N THR A 38 -14.18 6.97 -19.97
CA THR A 38 -15.00 6.65 -21.14
C THR A 38 -14.28 5.77 -22.18
N GLY A 39 -12.95 5.64 -22.09
CA GLY A 39 -12.15 4.90 -23.07
C GLY A 39 -12.08 3.39 -22.84
N SER A 40 -12.22 2.91 -21.59
CA SER A 40 -12.19 1.48 -21.26
C SER A 40 -12.68 1.20 -19.84
N THR A 41 -13.15 -0.01 -19.54
CA THR A 41 -13.54 -0.43 -18.18
C THR A 41 -12.37 -0.39 -17.20
N ILE A 42 -11.16 -0.71 -17.66
CA ILE A 42 -9.91 -0.59 -16.88
C ILE A 42 -9.63 0.90 -16.59
N GLY A 43 -9.80 1.76 -17.58
CA GLY A 43 -9.69 3.21 -17.44
C GLY A 43 -10.71 3.79 -16.47
N ALA A 44 -11.96 3.31 -16.48
CA ALA A 44 -12.99 3.70 -15.52
C ALA A 44 -12.61 3.33 -14.08
N GLY A 45 -12.11 2.10 -13.86
CA GLY A 45 -11.59 1.68 -12.56
C GLY A 45 -10.43 2.54 -12.07
N PHE A 46 -9.46 2.83 -12.95
CA PHE A 46 -8.33 3.70 -12.65
C PHE A 46 -8.77 5.12 -12.32
N ALA A 47 -9.72 5.67 -13.08
CA ALA A 47 -10.25 7.02 -12.87
C ALA A 47 -10.95 7.14 -11.51
N VAL A 48 -11.75 6.14 -11.11
CA VAL A 48 -12.39 6.10 -9.79
C VAL A 48 -11.33 6.00 -8.69
N ALA A 49 -10.34 5.12 -8.84
CA ALA A 49 -9.27 4.96 -7.85
C ALA A 49 -8.48 6.28 -7.65
N MET A 50 -8.15 6.96 -8.75
CA MET A 50 -7.51 8.28 -8.72
C MET A 50 -8.38 9.35 -8.08
N ALA A 51 -9.68 9.39 -8.40
CA ALA A 51 -10.63 10.34 -7.81
C ALA A 51 -10.76 10.13 -6.29
N VAL A 52 -10.93 8.89 -5.84
CA VAL A 52 -10.97 8.54 -4.41
C VAL A 52 -9.65 8.92 -3.73
N GLY A 53 -8.51 8.58 -4.34
CA GLY A 53 -7.19 8.96 -3.82
C GLY A 53 -7.02 10.47 -3.67
N LEU A 54 -7.42 11.24 -4.68
CA LEU A 54 -7.42 12.70 -4.64
C LEU A 54 -8.33 13.24 -3.53
N CYS A 55 -9.55 12.74 -3.41
CA CYS A 55 -10.47 13.11 -2.33
C CYS A 55 -9.86 12.83 -0.94
N LEU A 56 -9.22 11.68 -0.76
CA LEU A 56 -8.55 11.33 0.50
C LEU A 56 -7.39 12.28 0.81
N VAL A 57 -6.55 12.58 -0.19
CA VAL A 57 -5.42 13.51 -0.03
C VAL A 57 -5.91 14.93 0.27
N LEU A 58 -6.99 15.38 -0.39
CA LEU A 58 -7.59 16.69 -0.13
C LEU A 58 -8.24 16.78 1.25
N ALA A 59 -8.86 15.70 1.74
CA ALA A 59 -9.57 15.68 3.01
C ALA A 59 -8.63 15.52 4.23
N ALA A 60 -7.63 14.64 4.13
CA ALA A 60 -6.83 14.22 5.28
C ALA A 60 -5.31 14.45 5.10
N GLY A 61 -4.89 15.00 3.96
CA GLY A 61 -3.48 15.12 3.59
C GLY A 61 -2.86 13.79 3.15
N PHE A 62 -1.59 13.85 2.72
CA PHE A 62 -0.85 12.67 2.25
C PHE A 62 -0.73 11.56 3.31
N GLU A 63 -0.42 11.92 4.56
CA GLU A 63 -0.26 10.95 5.65
C GLU A 63 -1.59 10.29 6.02
N GLY A 64 -2.68 11.05 6.11
CA GLY A 64 -4.01 10.52 6.40
C GLY A 64 -4.53 9.58 5.31
N ALA A 65 -4.35 9.97 4.04
CA ALA A 65 -4.70 9.14 2.89
C ALA A 65 -3.89 7.83 2.87
N ALA A 66 -2.57 7.91 3.14
CA ALA A 66 -1.71 6.73 3.24
C ALA A 66 -2.17 5.80 4.37
N ILE A 67 -2.49 6.32 5.56
CA ILE A 67 -3.02 5.53 6.69
C ILE A 67 -4.29 4.77 6.27
N ALA A 68 -5.25 5.45 5.64
CA ALA A 68 -6.50 4.81 5.23
C ALA A 68 -6.27 3.68 4.22
N LEU A 69 -5.39 3.89 3.24
CA LEU A 69 -5.05 2.87 2.25
C LEU A 69 -4.23 1.73 2.86
N PHE A 70 -3.31 2.01 3.80
CA PHE A 70 -2.62 0.95 4.55
C PHE A 70 -3.62 0.11 5.35
N ALA A 71 -4.57 0.72 6.06
CA ALA A 71 -5.59 0.00 6.80
C ALA A 71 -6.42 -0.90 5.88
N LEU A 72 -6.85 -0.38 4.73
CA LEU A 72 -7.58 -1.15 3.72
C LEU A 72 -6.73 -2.29 3.13
N GLY A 73 -5.49 -2.03 2.76
CA GLY A 73 -4.56 -3.03 2.22
C GLY A 73 -4.28 -4.16 3.22
N ILE A 74 -4.10 -3.80 4.49
CA ILE A 74 -3.90 -4.75 5.61
C ILE A 74 -5.18 -5.57 5.88
N ALA A 75 -6.36 -4.95 5.81
CA ALA A 75 -7.63 -5.68 5.92
C ALA A 75 -7.84 -6.66 4.75
N LEU A 76 -7.33 -6.32 3.57
CA LEU A 76 -7.44 -7.17 2.39
C LEU A 76 -6.34 -8.23 2.29
N SER A 77 -5.24 -8.11 3.05
CA SER A 77 -4.10 -9.03 2.95
C SER A 77 -4.44 -10.51 3.22
N PRO A 78 -5.39 -10.88 4.10
CA PRO A 78 -5.79 -12.28 4.26
C PRO A 78 -6.50 -12.85 3.02
N LEU A 79 -7.01 -11.99 2.14
CA LEU A 79 -7.78 -12.29 0.94
C LEU A 79 -6.90 -12.23 -0.34
N ASP A 80 -5.70 -12.80 -0.30
CA ASP A 80 -4.67 -12.76 -1.37
C ASP A 80 -5.14 -13.19 -2.78
N ARG A 81 -6.21 -14.01 -2.85
CA ARG A 81 -6.80 -14.45 -4.12
C ARG A 81 -7.76 -13.42 -4.75
N LEU A 82 -8.09 -12.32 -4.07
CA LEU A 82 -8.82 -11.20 -4.67
C LEU A 82 -7.93 -10.49 -5.69
N ARG A 83 -8.12 -10.84 -6.97
CA ARG A 83 -7.38 -10.29 -8.10
C ARG A 83 -8.37 -9.59 -9.04
N PRO A 84 -8.34 -8.25 -9.12
CA PRO A 84 -9.31 -7.48 -9.92
C PRO A 84 -9.09 -7.65 -11.43
N VAL A 85 -7.84 -7.92 -11.83
CA VAL A 85 -7.45 -8.09 -13.22
C VAL A 85 -6.72 -9.42 -13.34
N ALA A 86 -7.35 -10.40 -14.01
CA ALA A 86 -6.77 -11.73 -14.21
C ALA A 86 -5.40 -11.69 -14.94
N ALA A 87 -5.18 -10.66 -15.77
CA ALA A 87 -3.92 -10.43 -16.47
C ALA A 87 -2.76 -9.99 -15.54
N LEU A 88 -3.05 -9.40 -14.37
CA LEU A 88 -2.04 -9.01 -13.38
C LEU A 88 -1.75 -10.16 -12.42
N GLY A 89 -1.43 -11.35 -12.95
CA GLY A 89 -1.17 -12.56 -12.16
C GLY A 89 -0.02 -12.47 -11.14
N ILE A 90 0.66 -11.32 -11.09
CA ILE A 90 1.85 -11.02 -10.30
C ILE A 90 1.51 -10.31 -8.97
N ALA A 91 0.38 -9.59 -8.85
CA ALA A 91 0.06 -8.78 -7.66
C ALA A 91 -1.39 -8.97 -7.20
N SER A 92 -1.59 -9.16 -5.89
CA SER A 92 -2.92 -9.19 -5.27
C SER A 92 -3.52 -7.78 -5.18
N LEU A 93 -4.84 -7.66 -4.99
CA LEU A 93 -5.47 -6.35 -4.75
C LEU A 93 -4.86 -5.65 -3.52
N SER A 94 -4.57 -6.40 -2.46
CA SER A 94 -3.90 -5.88 -1.27
C SER A 94 -2.52 -5.31 -1.60
N ASP A 95 -1.71 -5.99 -2.43
CA ASP A 95 -0.39 -5.49 -2.80
C ASP A 95 -0.50 -4.15 -3.54
N LEU A 96 -1.42 -4.05 -4.52
CA LEU A 96 -1.62 -2.82 -5.29
C LEU A 96 -2.02 -1.64 -4.38
N ILE A 97 -2.91 -1.88 -3.41
CA ILE A 97 -3.33 -0.87 -2.45
C ILE A 97 -2.18 -0.48 -1.51
N LEU A 98 -1.40 -1.45 -1.03
CA LEU A 98 -0.24 -1.20 -0.16
C LEU A 98 0.85 -0.41 -0.91
N PHE A 99 1.09 -0.69 -2.19
CA PHE A 99 2.01 0.10 -3.01
C PHE A 99 1.49 1.52 -3.25
N ALA A 100 0.19 1.69 -3.47
CA ALA A 100 -0.40 3.02 -3.59
C ALA A 100 -0.28 3.81 -2.28
N ALA A 101 -0.53 3.17 -1.13
CA ALA A 101 -0.34 3.76 0.19
C ALA A 101 1.12 4.17 0.41
N LEU A 102 2.07 3.31 0.03
CA LEU A 102 3.50 3.61 0.08
C LEU A 102 3.84 4.82 -0.78
N GLY A 103 3.35 4.88 -2.02
CA GLY A 103 3.57 6.00 -2.93
C GLY A 103 3.10 7.34 -2.35
N LEU A 104 1.94 7.34 -1.69
CA LEU A 104 1.41 8.52 -1.00
C LEU A 104 2.20 8.88 0.26
N LEU A 105 2.89 7.92 0.87
CA LEU A 105 3.73 8.14 2.04
C LEU A 105 5.10 8.73 1.68
N ILE A 106 5.61 8.53 0.44
CA ILE A 106 6.92 9.03 0.00
C ILE A 106 7.13 10.52 0.30
N PRO A 107 6.22 11.45 -0.06
CA PRO A 107 6.38 12.87 0.25
C PRO A 107 6.53 13.15 1.75
N VAL A 108 5.85 12.37 2.59
CA VAL A 108 5.93 12.49 4.06
C VAL A 108 7.28 12.01 4.58
N LEU A 109 7.80 10.90 4.02
CA LEU A 109 9.10 10.35 4.41
C LEU A 109 10.27 11.24 3.99
N MET A 110 10.18 11.89 2.83
CA MET A 110 11.21 12.84 2.37
C MET A 110 11.42 14.01 3.35
N GLY A 111 10.39 14.36 4.14
CA GLY A 111 10.48 15.37 5.19
C GLY A 111 11.02 14.87 6.53
N ARG A 112 11.30 13.57 6.69
CA ARG A 112 11.71 12.95 7.96
C ARG A 112 13.12 12.37 7.87
N PRO A 113 13.95 12.51 8.92
CA PRO A 113 15.27 11.89 8.95
C PRO A 113 15.14 10.37 8.94
N PHE A 114 15.99 9.71 8.16
CA PHE A 114 16.03 8.25 8.11
C PHE A 114 16.55 7.68 9.44
N PRO A 115 15.80 6.81 10.14
CA PRO A 115 16.24 6.25 11.39
C PRO A 115 17.33 5.21 11.15
N ARG A 116 18.40 5.33 11.95
CA ARG A 116 19.48 4.36 11.95
C ARG A 116 19.06 3.17 12.80
N GLU A 117 18.51 2.14 12.18
CA GLU A 117 18.35 0.82 12.79
C GLU A 117 19.43 -0.15 12.27
N PRO A 118 20.67 -0.05 12.79
CA PRO A 118 21.82 -0.74 12.21
C PRO A 118 21.67 -2.26 12.26
N LEU A 119 21.03 -2.80 13.29
CA LEU A 119 20.84 -4.25 13.44
C LEU A 119 19.88 -4.81 12.39
N TYR A 120 18.75 -4.14 12.16
CA TYR A 120 17.80 -4.53 11.13
C TYR A 120 18.43 -4.43 9.74
N LEU A 121 19.11 -3.33 9.44
CA LEU A 121 19.79 -3.13 8.16
C LEU A 121 20.93 -4.15 7.97
N ALA A 122 21.68 -4.48 9.00
CA ALA A 122 22.71 -5.53 8.94
C ALA A 122 22.10 -6.91 8.66
N GLY A 123 21.01 -7.27 9.36
CA GLY A 123 20.30 -8.53 9.12
C GLY A 123 19.71 -8.61 7.70
N ALA A 124 19.05 -7.54 7.26
CA ALA A 124 18.51 -7.43 5.90
C ALA A 124 19.62 -7.52 4.83
N SER A 125 20.76 -6.87 5.08
CA SER A 125 21.92 -6.92 4.17
C SER A 125 22.54 -8.31 4.12
N GLY A 126 22.69 -8.97 5.27
CA GLY A 126 23.19 -10.34 5.36
C GLY A 126 22.31 -11.33 4.60
N LEU A 127 20.98 -11.24 4.80
CA LEU A 127 20.00 -12.03 4.04
C LEU A 127 20.15 -11.81 2.53
N PHE A 128 20.33 -10.55 2.10
CA PHE A 128 20.51 -10.20 0.69
C PHE A 128 21.80 -10.75 0.10
N ILE A 129 22.90 -10.62 0.81
CA ILE A 129 24.21 -11.12 0.38
C ILE A 129 24.15 -12.64 0.19
N VAL A 130 23.64 -13.36 1.20
CA VAL A 130 23.47 -14.81 1.13
C VAL A 130 22.51 -15.19 0.01
N GLY A 131 21.41 -14.46 -0.15
CA GLY A 131 20.44 -14.67 -1.23
C GLY A 131 21.03 -14.48 -2.62
N ILE A 132 21.87 -13.45 -2.83
CA ILE A 132 22.56 -13.23 -4.11
C ILE A 132 23.54 -14.35 -4.39
N VAL A 133 24.37 -14.73 -3.41
CA VAL A 133 25.33 -15.84 -3.56
C VAL A 133 24.60 -17.14 -3.89
N SER A 134 23.52 -17.45 -3.15
CA SER A 134 22.69 -18.63 -3.41
C SER A 134 21.99 -18.58 -4.77
N SER A 135 21.60 -17.39 -5.24
CA SER A 135 21.01 -17.21 -6.58
C SER A 135 22.02 -17.50 -7.68
N VAL A 136 23.24 -16.97 -7.56
CA VAL A 136 24.32 -17.20 -8.55
C VAL A 136 24.71 -18.68 -8.64
N LEU A 137 24.68 -19.39 -7.51
CA LEU A 137 25.01 -20.81 -7.44
C LEU A 137 23.85 -21.75 -7.80
N SER A 138 22.66 -21.23 -8.08
CA SER A 138 21.49 -22.04 -8.41
C SER A 138 21.46 -22.46 -9.87
N ASP A 139 20.79 -23.58 -10.16
CA ASP A 139 20.57 -24.07 -11.53
C ASP A 139 19.74 -23.08 -12.39
N ASN A 140 19.01 -22.16 -11.75
CA ASN A 140 18.26 -21.09 -12.39
C ASN A 140 18.49 -19.74 -11.69
N PRO A 141 19.60 -19.04 -12.00
CA PRO A 141 19.97 -17.81 -11.31
C PRO A 141 18.92 -16.70 -11.45
N VAL A 142 18.30 -16.58 -12.62
CA VAL A 142 17.29 -15.55 -12.90
C VAL A 142 16.03 -15.79 -12.06
N GLY A 143 15.55 -17.04 -12.01
CA GLY A 143 14.38 -17.41 -11.21
C GLY A 143 14.64 -17.20 -9.72
N SER A 144 15.79 -17.63 -9.23
CA SER A 144 16.19 -17.47 -7.83
C SER A 144 16.28 -16.00 -7.43
N LEU A 145 16.91 -15.16 -8.27
CA LEU A 145 17.00 -13.72 -8.04
C LEU A 145 15.62 -13.05 -8.04
N ALA A 146 14.70 -13.49 -8.90
CA ALA A 146 13.33 -12.97 -8.91
C ALA A 146 12.59 -13.28 -7.59
N PHE A 147 12.79 -14.47 -7.01
CA PHE A 147 12.25 -14.80 -5.68
C PHE A 147 12.90 -13.97 -4.56
N LEU A 148 14.21 -13.74 -4.63
CA LEU A 148 14.90 -12.85 -3.68
C LEU A 148 14.34 -11.42 -3.74
N MET A 149 14.10 -10.89 -4.94
CA MET A 149 13.51 -9.56 -5.10
C MET A 149 12.07 -9.51 -4.58
N ARG A 150 11.27 -10.57 -4.77
CA ARG A 150 9.94 -10.68 -4.15
C ARG A 150 10.03 -10.69 -2.63
N LEU A 151 11.00 -11.41 -2.05
CA LEU A 151 11.24 -11.41 -0.61
C LEU A 151 11.64 -10.02 -0.11
N ALA A 152 12.52 -9.33 -0.83
CA ALA A 152 12.93 -7.96 -0.51
C ALA A 152 11.74 -7.00 -0.45
N ILE A 153 10.91 -7.06 -1.48
CA ILE A 153 9.75 -6.20 -1.62
C ILE A 153 8.66 -6.57 -0.59
N GLY A 154 8.34 -7.85 -0.44
CA GLY A 154 7.25 -8.30 0.40
C GLY A 154 7.58 -8.30 1.89
N ALA A 155 8.79 -8.74 2.26
CA ALA A 155 9.17 -8.94 3.66
C ALA A 155 10.02 -7.79 4.24
N LEU A 156 10.82 -7.10 3.43
CA LEU A 156 11.77 -6.10 3.96
C LEU A 156 11.32 -4.65 3.75
N LEU A 157 10.62 -4.35 2.64
CA LEU A 157 10.22 -2.98 2.31
C LEU A 157 9.30 -2.39 3.37
N LEU A 158 8.24 -3.11 3.75
CA LEU A 158 7.27 -2.62 4.72
C LEU A 158 7.90 -2.34 6.09
N PRO A 159 8.69 -3.23 6.71
CA PRO A 159 9.34 -2.90 7.97
C PRO A 159 10.29 -1.70 7.90
N VAL A 160 11.05 -1.52 6.81
CA VAL A 160 11.90 -0.33 6.61
C VAL A 160 11.06 0.94 6.54
N VAL A 161 9.95 0.88 5.80
CA VAL A 161 9.05 2.02 5.65
C VAL A 161 8.41 2.37 6.99
N PHE A 162 7.95 1.38 7.74
CA PHE A 162 7.33 1.59 9.05
C PHE A 162 8.34 2.07 10.10
N SER A 163 9.59 1.58 10.06
CA SER A 163 10.64 2.06 10.95
C SER A 163 11.02 3.51 10.63
N TRP A 164 11.05 3.90 9.35
CA TRP A 164 11.25 5.28 8.90
C TRP A 164 10.07 6.19 9.27
N TRP A 165 8.86 5.74 8.98
CA TRP A 165 7.66 6.53 9.22
C TRP A 165 7.40 6.76 10.71
N ARG A 166 7.59 5.74 11.55
CA ARG A 166 7.27 5.76 12.99
C ARG A 166 5.82 6.22 13.24
N PRO A 167 4.81 5.48 12.75
CA PRO A 167 3.41 5.84 12.94
C PRO A 167 3.06 5.90 14.43
N ARG A 168 2.07 6.73 14.77
CA ARG A 168 1.58 6.86 16.15
C ARG A 168 0.93 5.54 16.61
N ARG A 169 0.84 5.35 17.93
CA ARG A 169 0.29 4.13 18.53
C ARG A 169 -1.14 3.84 18.04
N GLU A 170 -1.96 4.87 17.88
CA GLU A 170 -3.35 4.74 17.44
C GLU A 170 -3.45 4.17 16.02
N VAL A 171 -2.51 4.54 15.15
CA VAL A 171 -2.43 4.03 13.77
C VAL A 171 -2.07 2.54 13.77
N LEU A 172 -1.13 2.13 14.61
CA LEU A 172 -0.75 0.72 14.76
C LEU A 172 -1.91 -0.12 15.30
N ILE A 173 -2.68 0.41 16.26
CA ILE A 173 -3.90 -0.24 16.77
C ILE A 173 -4.92 -0.38 15.64
N ALA A 174 -5.14 0.67 14.84
CA ALA A 174 -6.06 0.61 13.70
C ALA A 174 -5.64 -0.43 12.65
N PHE A 175 -4.34 -0.57 12.36
CA PHE A 175 -3.84 -1.60 11.46
C PHE A 175 -4.01 -3.02 12.01
N ALA A 176 -3.72 -3.24 13.29
CA ALA A 176 -3.96 -4.51 13.94
C ALA A 176 -5.45 -4.88 13.93
N ALA A 177 -6.34 -3.93 14.24
CA ALA A 177 -7.78 -4.12 14.16
C ALA A 177 -8.24 -4.42 12.71
N SER A 178 -7.70 -3.69 11.73
CA SER A 178 -7.99 -3.90 10.30
C SER A 178 -7.58 -5.31 9.84
N TYR A 179 -6.41 -5.79 10.27
CA TYR A 179 -5.94 -7.15 9.97
C TYR A 179 -6.87 -8.22 10.56
N VAL A 180 -7.32 -8.03 11.80
CA VAL A 180 -8.28 -8.95 12.45
C VAL A 180 -9.62 -8.93 11.71
N ALA A 181 -10.15 -7.76 11.37
CA ALA A 181 -11.37 -7.63 10.58
C ALA A 181 -11.25 -8.34 9.23
N GLY A 182 -10.12 -8.18 8.54
CA GLY A 182 -9.79 -8.88 7.30
C GLY A 182 -9.83 -10.41 7.43
N ASN A 183 -9.28 -10.94 8.52
CA ASN A 183 -9.32 -12.38 8.80
C ASN A 183 -10.73 -12.89 9.11
N ILE A 184 -11.55 -12.10 9.82
CA ILE A 184 -12.97 -12.43 10.06
C ILE A 184 -13.73 -12.50 8.73
N LEU A 185 -13.51 -11.52 7.84
CA LEU A 185 -14.11 -11.53 6.50
C LEU A 185 -13.65 -12.75 5.70
N ASN A 186 -12.36 -13.06 5.69
CA ASN A 186 -11.82 -14.23 4.99
C ASN A 186 -12.39 -15.55 5.54
N LEU A 187 -12.58 -15.65 6.86
CA LEU A 187 -13.26 -16.78 7.48
C LEU A 187 -14.72 -16.89 7.02
N GLY A 188 -15.45 -15.78 6.95
CA GLY A 188 -16.80 -15.73 6.39
C GLY A 188 -16.84 -16.26 4.95
N PHE A 189 -15.94 -15.78 4.10
CA PHE A 189 -15.82 -16.27 2.71
C PHE A 189 -15.37 -17.74 2.61
N ALA A 190 -14.68 -18.27 3.62
CA ALA A 190 -14.32 -19.68 3.64
C ALA A 190 -15.54 -20.60 3.63
N PHE A 191 -16.70 -20.14 4.13
CA PHE A 191 -17.95 -20.87 4.04
C PHE A 191 -18.62 -20.79 2.66
N THR A 192 -18.23 -19.83 1.81
CA THR A 192 -18.83 -19.65 0.47
C THR A 192 -18.00 -20.31 -0.64
N VAL A 193 -16.68 -20.36 -0.50
CA VAL A 193 -15.76 -20.88 -1.55
C VAL A 193 -15.68 -22.42 -1.56
N GLY A 194 -16.18 -23.09 -0.53
CA GLY A 194 -16.23 -24.55 -0.44
C GLY A 194 -15.02 -25.18 0.25
N VAL A 195 -15.08 -26.51 0.39
CA VAL A 195 -14.08 -27.32 1.08
C VAL A 195 -13.07 -27.85 0.06
N VAL A 196 -11.78 -27.71 0.36
CA VAL A 196 -10.64 -28.26 -0.40
C VAL A 196 -10.14 -29.54 0.27
N ASP A 197 -9.05 -30.10 -0.24
CA ASP A 197 -8.44 -31.35 0.23
C ASP A 197 -8.39 -31.49 1.76
N PHE A 198 -8.73 -32.69 2.23
CA PHE A 198 -8.74 -33.08 3.65
C PHE A 198 -9.73 -32.29 4.53
N GLY A 199 -10.83 -31.79 3.98
CA GLY A 199 -11.86 -31.11 4.77
C GLY A 199 -11.52 -29.66 5.13
N ARG A 200 -10.43 -29.12 4.57
CA ARG A 200 -9.92 -27.79 4.90
C ARG A 200 -10.59 -26.73 4.04
N ARG A 201 -10.81 -25.53 4.57
CA ARG A 201 -11.33 -24.40 3.78
C ARG A 201 -10.20 -23.46 3.39
N LEU A 202 -10.28 -22.89 2.19
CA LEU A 202 -9.27 -21.99 1.63
C LEU A 202 -9.57 -20.51 1.89
N GLY A 203 -10.86 -20.16 2.02
CA GLY A 203 -11.29 -18.77 1.89
C GLY A 203 -10.88 -18.17 0.54
N TYR A 204 -10.59 -16.89 0.54
CA TYR A 204 -9.93 -16.19 -0.58
C TYR A 204 -8.40 -16.18 -0.41
N SER A 205 -7.81 -17.16 0.29
CA SER A 205 -6.35 -17.31 0.32
C SER A 205 -5.85 -18.20 -0.83
N THR A 206 -4.56 -18.21 -1.10
CA THR A 206 -3.95 -19.04 -2.17
C THR A 206 -3.70 -20.48 -1.74
N HIS A 207 -3.55 -20.74 -0.44
CA HIS A 207 -3.27 -22.06 0.12
C HIS A 207 -3.92 -22.19 1.51
N PRO A 208 -4.45 -23.36 1.92
CA PRO A 208 -5.15 -23.47 3.21
C PRO A 208 -4.21 -23.30 4.42
N ASN A 209 -2.90 -23.56 4.26
CA ASN A 209 -1.89 -23.26 5.30
C ASN A 209 -1.72 -21.75 5.49
N ILE A 210 -1.78 -20.96 4.41
CA ILE A 210 -1.62 -19.50 4.47
C ILE A 210 -2.80 -18.90 5.22
N MET A 211 -4.02 -19.37 4.94
CA MET A 211 -5.22 -18.98 5.68
C MET A 211 -5.06 -19.29 7.19
N GLY A 212 -4.60 -20.49 7.53
CA GLY A 212 -4.38 -20.89 8.92
C GLY A 212 -3.36 -20.01 9.64
N LEU A 213 -2.20 -19.77 9.02
CA LEU A 213 -1.14 -18.92 9.60
C LEU A 213 -1.59 -17.46 9.77
N ALA A 214 -2.29 -16.91 8.78
CA ALA A 214 -2.84 -15.56 8.85
C ALA A 214 -3.90 -15.43 9.96
N ALA A 215 -4.79 -16.42 10.08
CA ALA A 215 -5.80 -16.46 11.12
C ALA A 215 -5.19 -16.63 12.52
N MET A 216 -4.13 -17.43 12.67
CA MET A 216 -3.38 -17.56 13.94
C MET A 216 -2.75 -16.23 14.36
N LEU A 217 -2.14 -15.50 13.42
CA LEU A 217 -1.61 -14.17 13.71
C LEU A 217 -2.74 -13.20 14.10
N GLY A 218 -3.86 -13.21 13.38
CA GLY A 218 -5.04 -12.41 13.72
C GLY A 218 -5.57 -12.72 15.13
N PHE A 219 -5.67 -13.99 15.47
CA PHE A 219 -6.09 -14.43 16.80
C PHE A 219 -5.11 -14.00 17.90
N ALA A 220 -3.81 -14.10 17.65
CA ALA A 220 -2.77 -13.65 18.59
C ALA A 220 -2.80 -12.13 18.84
N LEU A 221 -3.35 -11.34 17.91
CA LEU A 221 -3.53 -9.90 18.08
C LEU A 221 -4.76 -9.54 18.94
N CYS A 222 -5.73 -10.44 19.11
CA CYS A 222 -6.96 -10.17 19.85
C CYS A 222 -6.73 -9.79 21.33
N PRO A 223 -5.90 -10.50 22.12
CA PRO A 223 -5.62 -10.10 23.51
C PRO A 223 -5.00 -8.71 23.60
N PHE A 224 -4.07 -8.38 22.68
CA PHE A 224 -3.49 -7.05 22.61
C PHE A 224 -4.58 -5.99 22.32
N LEU A 225 -5.41 -6.22 21.31
CA LEU A 225 -6.51 -5.30 20.94
C LEU A 225 -7.50 -5.10 22.08
N TRP A 226 -7.84 -6.16 22.82
CA TRP A 226 -8.71 -6.09 24.00
C TRP A 226 -8.17 -5.16 25.09
N THR A 227 -6.84 -5.05 25.23
CA THR A 227 -6.22 -4.20 26.25
C THR A 227 -6.06 -2.73 25.84
N VAL A 228 -6.21 -2.42 24.56
CA VAL A 228 -5.89 -1.09 24.02
C VAL A 228 -7.07 -0.40 23.34
N LEU A 229 -8.12 -1.14 22.98
CA LEU A 229 -9.38 -0.59 22.51
C LEU A 229 -10.23 -0.14 23.71
N PRO A 230 -10.96 0.99 23.59
CA PRO A 230 -11.81 1.52 24.65
C PRO A 230 -13.05 0.66 24.93
#